data_AF-A0A8H7SV29-F1
#
_entry.id   AF-A0A8H7SV29-F1
#
_cell.length_a   1.000
_cell.length_b   1.000
_cell.length_c   1.000
_cell.angle_alpha   90.00
_cell.angle_beta   90.00
_cell.angle_gamma   90.00
#
_symmetry.space_group_name_H-M   'P 1'
#
loop_
_entity.id
_entity.type
_entity.pdbx_description
1 polymer ?
#
loop_
_entity_poly.entity_id
_entity_poly.type
_entity_poly.pdbx_seq_one_letter_code
_entity_poly.pdbx_strand_id
1 'polypeptide(L)'
;MYLLFCLYVGESAVGKSSLVIRFVNREYAENREPTIGAAFLTQKCTVDDRTVKFEIWDTAGQERFHSLAPMYYRNAQAAIVMYDITKSSTLDKAKGWVKELQRQANSQIVIALVGNKLDLVEGNEEQDNDSAGRQVSFEEASAYASEAGLLFFETSARTATNVDDVFTEIAKNIPHDYLANNRNGSRVTGGNGNNARLDLLREAGANGKSASGCAC
;
A
#
# COMPACT_ATOMS: atom_id res chain seq x y z
N MET A 1 12.23 -17.13 -7.07
CA MET A 1 11.36 -16.54 -6.03
C MET A 1 12.05 -15.32 -5.51
N TYR A 2 11.52 -14.14 -5.83
CA TYR A 2 12.06 -12.86 -5.42
C TYR A 2 10.93 -12.10 -4.73
N LEU A 3 11.14 -11.75 -3.46
CA LEU A 3 10.13 -11.26 -2.54
C LEU A 3 10.05 -9.74 -2.64
N LEU A 4 8.94 -9.23 -3.15
CA LEU A 4 8.71 -7.80 -3.28
C LEU A 4 7.64 -7.36 -2.28
N PHE A 5 8.06 -6.60 -1.28
CA PHE A 5 7.20 -6.08 -0.22
C PHE A 5 6.62 -4.72 -0.64
N CYS A 6 5.29 -4.68 -0.84
CA CYS A 6 4.56 -3.51 -1.31
C CYS A 6 3.67 -2.96 -0.19
N LEU A 7 4.02 -1.76 0.28
CA LEU A 7 3.26 -1.05 1.30
C LEU A 7 2.24 -0.10 0.67
N TYR A 8 1.02 -0.08 1.18
CA TYR A 8 -0.01 0.88 0.79
C TYR A 8 -0.16 1.99 1.81
N VAL A 9 -0.04 3.23 1.33
CA VAL A 9 -0.17 4.41 2.18
C VAL A 9 -1.14 5.40 1.54
N GLY A 10 -2.01 6.00 2.34
CA GLY A 10 -3.00 6.96 1.86
C GLY A 10 -4.17 7.07 2.83
N GLU A 11 -4.96 8.13 2.66
CA GLU A 11 -6.12 8.41 3.50
C GLU A 11 -7.18 7.29 3.44
N SER A 12 -8.05 7.18 4.45
CA SER A 12 -9.25 6.35 4.38
C SER A 12 -10.09 6.66 3.14
N ALA A 13 -10.77 5.64 2.62
CA ALA A 13 -11.70 5.73 1.49
C ALA A 13 -11.14 6.22 0.13
N VAL A 14 -9.82 6.30 -0.04
CA VAL A 14 -9.19 6.54 -1.37
C VAL A 14 -9.23 5.31 -2.28
N GLY A 15 -9.47 4.11 -1.71
CA GLY A 15 -9.65 2.86 -2.48
C GLY A 15 -8.47 1.89 -2.49
N LYS A 16 -7.53 2.01 -1.52
CA LYS A 16 -6.37 1.11 -1.36
C LYS A 16 -6.76 -0.37 -1.44
N SER A 17 -7.66 -0.79 -0.55
CA SER A 17 -8.13 -2.18 -0.46
C SER A 17 -8.85 -2.66 -1.72
N SER A 18 -9.61 -1.77 -2.38
CA SER A 18 -10.29 -2.08 -3.64
C SER A 18 -9.30 -2.29 -4.77
N LEU A 19 -8.24 -1.48 -4.86
CA LEU A 19 -7.17 -1.68 -5.85
C LEU A 19 -6.42 -3.00 -5.62
N VAL A 20 -6.08 -3.29 -4.36
CA VAL A 20 -5.38 -4.53 -4.00
C VAL A 20 -6.21 -5.75 -4.37
N ILE A 21 -7.49 -5.77 -4.02
CA ILE A 21 -8.37 -6.89 -4.36
C ILE A 21 -8.62 -6.96 -5.87
N ARG A 22 -8.71 -5.82 -6.55
CA ARG A 22 -8.81 -5.81 -8.00
C ARG A 22 -7.58 -6.47 -8.65
N PHE A 23 -6.39 -6.25 -8.10
CA PHE A 23 -5.17 -6.89 -8.57
C PHE A 23 -5.06 -8.39 -8.20
N VAL A 24 -5.42 -8.75 -6.96
CA VAL A 24 -5.26 -10.12 -6.45
C VAL A 24 -6.39 -11.04 -6.93
N ASN A 25 -7.64 -10.65 -6.71
CA ASN A 25 -8.83 -11.47 -6.95
C ASN A 25 -9.52 -11.18 -8.27
N ARG A 26 -9.15 -10.09 -8.98
CA ARG A 26 -9.88 -9.60 -10.16
C ARG A 26 -11.33 -9.21 -9.87
N GLU A 27 -11.63 -8.90 -8.62
CA GLU A 27 -12.96 -8.54 -8.13
C GLU A 27 -13.04 -7.07 -7.74
N TYR A 28 -14.25 -6.52 -7.75
CA TYR A 28 -14.55 -5.21 -7.18
C TYR A 28 -15.91 -5.25 -6.49
N ALA A 29 -15.96 -4.68 -5.30
CA ALA A 29 -17.18 -4.49 -4.52
C ALA A 29 -17.35 -2.99 -4.25
N GLU A 30 -18.49 -2.44 -4.67
CA GLU A 30 -18.81 -1.02 -4.53
C GLU A 30 -19.00 -0.64 -3.05
N ASN A 31 -19.77 -1.44 -2.31
CA ASN A 31 -20.04 -1.23 -0.88
C ASN A 31 -19.11 -2.09 -0.01
N ARG A 32 -17.80 -1.83 -0.12
CA ARG A 32 -16.82 -2.53 0.71
C ARG A 32 -16.81 -1.99 2.13
N GLU A 33 -16.87 -2.90 3.11
CA GLU A 33 -16.70 -2.52 4.52
C GLU A 33 -15.29 -1.94 4.77
N PRO A 34 -15.16 -0.91 5.62
CA PRO A 34 -13.86 -0.38 5.99
C PRO A 34 -12.94 -1.48 6.50
N THR A 35 -11.70 -1.53 5.99
CA THR A 35 -10.69 -2.47 6.48
C THR A 35 -10.48 -2.27 7.99
N ILE A 36 -10.44 -3.37 8.75
CA ILE A 36 -10.13 -3.38 10.17
C ILE A 36 -8.73 -3.95 10.34
N GLY A 37 -7.79 -3.15 10.87
CA GLY A 37 -6.41 -3.59 11.09
C GLY A 37 -5.57 -3.65 9.81
N ALA A 38 -4.81 -4.74 9.63
CA ALA A 38 -3.97 -4.94 8.45
C ALA A 38 -4.26 -6.32 7.83
N ALA A 39 -4.41 -6.35 6.52
CA ALA A 39 -4.56 -7.55 5.73
C ALA A 39 -3.27 -7.81 4.94
N PHE A 40 -2.85 -9.08 4.94
CA PHE A 40 -1.72 -9.55 4.16
C PHE A 40 -2.21 -10.36 2.97
N LEU A 41 -1.87 -9.92 1.76
CA LEU A 41 -2.22 -10.58 0.51
C LEU A 41 -0.97 -10.88 -0.30
N THR A 42 -1.01 -11.95 -1.11
CA THR A 42 0.10 -12.27 -2.02
C THR A 42 -0.38 -12.46 -3.44
N GLN A 43 0.31 -11.87 -4.40
CA GLN A 43 0.03 -12.06 -5.82
C GLN A 43 1.32 -12.27 -6.60
N LYS A 44 1.28 -13.16 -7.59
CA LYS A 44 2.40 -13.37 -8.51
C LYS A 44 2.13 -12.64 -9.81
N CYS A 45 3.12 -11.90 -10.29
CA CYS A 45 3.11 -11.28 -11.61
C CYS A 45 4.32 -11.77 -12.41
N THR A 46 4.14 -12.00 -13.71
CA THR A 46 5.24 -12.33 -14.62
C THR A 46 5.59 -11.09 -15.42
N VAL A 47 6.83 -10.63 -15.31
CA VAL A 47 7.35 -9.43 -15.99
C VAL A 47 8.69 -9.79 -16.62
N ASP A 48 8.83 -9.58 -17.93
CA ASP A 48 10.08 -9.81 -18.70
C ASP A 48 10.74 -11.17 -18.39
N ASP A 49 9.95 -12.25 -18.49
CA ASP A 49 10.31 -13.65 -18.18
C ASP A 49 10.64 -13.96 -16.71
N ARG A 50 10.34 -13.04 -15.79
CA ARG A 50 10.57 -13.21 -14.34
C ARG A 50 9.27 -13.24 -13.59
N THR A 51 9.11 -14.22 -12.70
CA THR A 51 7.99 -14.24 -11.76
C THR A 51 8.36 -13.49 -10.48
N VAL A 52 7.71 -12.36 -10.27
CA VAL A 52 7.80 -11.54 -9.05
C VAL A 52 6.63 -11.89 -8.13
N LYS A 53 6.91 -12.14 -6.85
CA LYS A 53 5.88 -12.36 -5.84
C LYS A 53 5.72 -11.06 -5.05
N PHE A 54 4.57 -10.43 -5.19
CA PHE A 54 4.15 -9.31 -4.36
C PHE A 54 3.62 -9.82 -3.03
N GLU A 55 4.13 -9.22 -1.97
CA GLU A 55 3.62 -9.33 -0.60
C GLU A 55 3.03 -7.98 -0.23
N ILE A 56 1.71 -7.94 -0.20
CA ILE A 56 0.92 -6.71 -0.15
C ILE A 56 0.37 -6.56 1.26
N TRP A 57 0.66 -5.41 1.86
CA TRP A 57 0.10 -5.00 3.13
C TRP A 57 -1.00 -3.97 2.91
N ASP A 58 -2.25 -4.44 2.93
CA ASP A 58 -3.43 -3.57 2.91
C ASP A 58 -3.76 -3.15 4.34
N THR A 59 -3.38 -1.94 4.70
CA THR A 59 -3.60 -1.41 6.05
C THR A 59 -4.83 -0.51 6.07
N ALA A 60 -5.72 -0.75 7.04
CA ALA A 60 -6.79 0.16 7.39
C ALA A 60 -6.23 1.53 7.74
N GLY A 61 -6.77 2.57 7.11
CA GLY A 61 -6.61 4.01 7.45
C GLY A 61 -5.46 4.32 8.41
N GLN A 62 -4.22 4.15 7.92
CA GLN A 62 -2.98 4.37 8.68
C GLN A 62 -2.88 5.78 9.28
N GLU A 63 -3.74 6.72 8.90
CA GLU A 63 -3.85 8.01 9.56
C GLU A 63 -4.11 7.92 11.06
N ARG A 64 -4.81 6.88 11.55
CA ARG A 64 -5.06 6.70 12.99
C ARG A 64 -3.94 5.96 13.74
N PHE A 65 -3.07 5.28 13.01
CA PHE A 65 -2.00 4.43 13.57
C PHE A 65 -0.64 4.78 12.98
N HIS A 66 -0.39 6.08 12.77
CA HIS A 66 0.86 6.59 12.23
C HIS A 66 2.11 6.10 13.00
N SER A 67 1.97 5.80 14.30
CA SER A 67 3.02 5.20 15.13
C SER A 67 3.43 3.78 14.72
N LEU A 68 2.57 3.06 14.01
CA LEU A 68 2.88 1.73 13.46
C LEU A 68 3.50 1.83 12.07
N ALA A 69 3.43 2.97 11.37
CA ALA A 69 3.98 3.12 10.02
C ALA A 69 5.47 2.71 9.90
N PRO A 70 6.37 3.07 10.85
CA PRO A 70 7.79 2.66 10.79
C PRO A 70 8.05 1.16 10.72
N MET A 71 7.14 0.33 11.27
CA MET A 71 7.30 -1.12 11.24
C MET A 71 7.06 -1.70 9.83
N TYR A 72 6.29 -1.01 8.99
CA TYR A 72 5.82 -1.53 7.71
C TYR A 72 6.73 -1.15 6.52
N TYR A 73 7.40 0.01 6.53
CA TYR A 73 8.29 0.40 5.43
C TYR A 73 9.78 0.07 5.65
N ARG A 74 10.21 -0.36 6.84
CA ARG A 74 11.63 -0.64 7.15
C ARG A 74 12.29 -1.64 6.19
N ASN A 75 11.52 -2.61 5.68
CA ASN A 75 11.97 -3.61 4.72
C ASN A 75 11.18 -3.56 3.40
N ALA A 76 10.44 -2.48 3.14
CA ALA A 76 9.69 -2.34 1.89
C ALA A 76 10.64 -2.00 0.74
N GLN A 77 10.52 -2.73 -0.38
CA GLN A 77 11.24 -2.40 -1.62
C GLN A 77 10.40 -1.47 -2.50
N ALA A 78 9.08 -1.47 -2.30
CA ALA A 78 8.19 -0.54 -2.98
C ALA A 78 7.05 -0.05 -2.08
N ALA A 79 6.57 1.15 -2.37
CA ALA A 79 5.39 1.72 -1.74
C ALA A 79 4.46 2.33 -2.80
N ILE A 80 3.16 2.06 -2.64
CA ILE A 80 2.10 2.71 -3.41
C ILE A 80 1.44 3.73 -2.50
N VAL A 81 1.57 5.01 -2.86
CA VAL A 81 0.91 6.11 -2.19
C VAL A 81 -0.31 6.50 -3.03
N MET A 82 -1.50 6.32 -2.47
CA MET A 82 -2.75 6.51 -3.20
C MET A 82 -3.51 7.74 -2.73
N TYR A 83 -4.07 8.48 -3.69
CA TYR A 83 -5.01 9.57 -3.48
C TYR A 83 -6.28 9.37 -4.35
N ASP A 84 -7.32 10.14 -4.06
CA ASP A 84 -8.58 10.18 -4.80
C ASP A 84 -8.57 11.40 -5.73
N ILE A 85 -8.68 11.19 -7.04
CA ILE A 85 -8.63 12.29 -8.02
C ILE A 85 -9.79 13.29 -7.85
N THR A 86 -10.88 12.86 -7.19
CA THR A 86 -12.04 13.71 -6.94
C THR A 86 -11.93 14.50 -5.63
N LYS A 87 -10.81 14.39 -4.90
CA LYS A 87 -10.61 15.04 -3.61
C LYS A 87 -9.18 15.56 -3.45
N SER A 88 -8.98 16.86 -3.66
CA SER A 88 -7.65 17.49 -3.59
C SER A 88 -6.95 17.31 -2.24
N SER A 89 -7.70 17.34 -1.14
CA SER A 89 -7.16 17.14 0.21
C SER A 89 -6.47 15.79 0.41
N THR A 90 -6.83 14.78 -0.38
CA THR A 90 -6.20 13.45 -0.31
C THR A 90 -4.81 13.45 -0.97
N LEU A 91 -4.59 14.30 -1.98
CA LEU A 91 -3.29 14.48 -2.60
C LEU A 91 -2.32 15.16 -1.63
N ASP A 92 -2.76 16.18 -0.88
CA ASP A 92 -1.91 16.85 0.11
C ASP A 92 -1.42 15.87 1.19
N LYS A 93 -2.30 14.97 1.64
CA LYS A 93 -1.92 13.90 2.56
C LYS A 93 -0.97 12.90 1.91
N ALA A 94 -1.21 12.53 0.65
CA ALA A 94 -0.29 11.68 -0.11
C ALA A 94 1.11 12.30 -0.22
N LYS A 95 1.22 13.61 -0.51
CA LYS A 95 2.49 14.36 -0.51
C LYS A 95 3.20 14.26 0.85
N GLY A 96 2.46 14.32 1.96
CA GLY A 96 3.00 14.10 3.30
C GLY A 96 3.55 12.69 3.50
N TRP A 97 2.83 11.67 3.06
CA TRP A 97 3.27 10.28 3.13
C TRP A 97 4.50 9.98 2.26
N VAL A 98 4.60 10.59 1.07
CA VAL A 98 5.81 10.49 0.23
C VAL A 98 7.02 11.04 0.97
N LYS A 99 6.92 12.25 1.55
CA LYS A 99 8.02 12.85 2.34
C LYS A 99 8.41 11.98 3.53
N GLU A 100 7.44 11.35 4.17
CA GLU A 100 7.66 10.42 5.28
C GLU A 100 8.44 9.18 4.84
N LEU A 101 8.01 8.55 3.74
CA LEU A 101 8.67 7.39 3.15
C LEU A 101 10.09 7.73 2.71
N GLN A 102 10.29 8.87 2.03
CA GLN A 102 11.62 9.31 1.62
C GLN A 102 12.56 9.58 2.82
N ARG A 103 12.02 9.99 3.97
CA ARG A 103 12.81 10.26 5.18
C ARG A 103 13.15 9.00 5.98
N GLN A 104 12.22 8.07 6.09
CA GLN A 104 12.35 6.93 7.00
C GLN A 104 12.58 5.57 6.32
N ALA A 105 12.20 5.42 5.06
CA ALA A 105 12.40 4.17 4.33
C ALA A 105 13.82 4.08 3.73
N ASN A 106 14.12 2.95 3.11
CA ASN A 106 15.37 2.74 2.41
C ASN A 106 15.49 3.71 1.23
N SER A 107 16.69 4.28 0.99
CA SER A 107 16.96 5.17 -0.15
C SER A 107 16.77 4.52 -1.53
N GLN A 108 16.60 3.20 -1.58
CA GLN A 108 16.34 2.43 -2.80
C GLN A 108 14.87 2.00 -2.93
N ILE A 109 13.97 2.52 -2.11
CA ILE A 109 12.54 2.22 -2.23
C ILE A 109 11.96 2.84 -3.51
N VAL A 110 11.24 2.03 -4.28
CA VAL A 110 10.47 2.52 -5.43
C VAL A 110 9.13 3.03 -4.93
N ILE A 111 8.83 4.31 -5.15
CA ILE A 111 7.56 4.91 -4.73
C ILE A 111 6.72 5.21 -5.96
N ALA A 112 5.48 4.72 -5.95
CA ALA A 112 4.48 5.03 -6.96
C ALA A 112 3.35 5.89 -6.36
N LEU A 113 3.13 7.07 -6.92
CA LEU A 113 1.97 7.90 -6.65
C LEU A 113 0.82 7.47 -7.57
N VAL A 114 -0.31 7.11 -6.98
CA VAL A 114 -1.47 6.58 -7.70
C VAL A 114 -2.71 7.42 -7.43
N GLY A 115 -3.23 8.06 -8.47
CA GLY A 115 -4.55 8.70 -8.45
C GLY A 115 -5.62 7.66 -8.74
N ASN A 116 -6.52 7.37 -7.81
CA ASN A 116 -7.56 6.37 -8.00
C ASN A 116 -8.93 7.04 -8.29
N LYS A 117 -9.89 6.22 -8.73
CA LYS A 117 -11.28 6.60 -9.12
C LYS A 117 -11.37 7.35 -10.44
N LEU A 118 -10.50 7.00 -11.38
CA LEU A 118 -10.52 7.52 -12.75
C LEU A 118 -11.89 7.36 -13.44
N ASP A 119 -12.62 6.30 -13.10
CA ASP A 119 -13.98 6.03 -13.59
C ASP A 119 -15.03 7.09 -13.23
N LEU A 120 -14.78 7.94 -12.23
CA LEU A 120 -15.69 9.03 -11.86
C LEU A 120 -15.46 10.29 -12.71
N VAL A 121 -14.41 10.29 -13.53
CA VAL A 121 -13.98 11.44 -14.32
C VAL A 121 -13.95 11.10 -15.82
N GLU A 122 -13.54 9.87 -16.18
CA GLU A 122 -13.64 9.36 -17.55
C GLU A 122 -15.08 8.95 -17.87
N GLY A 123 -15.78 9.73 -18.70
CA GLY A 123 -17.13 9.42 -19.17
C GLY A 123 -18.15 10.57 -19.14
N ASN A 124 -17.81 11.72 -18.53
CA ASN A 124 -18.66 12.92 -18.55
C ASN A 124 -18.43 13.80 -19.79
N GLU A 125 -17.99 13.22 -20.91
CA GLU A 125 -17.64 13.98 -22.14
C GLU A 125 -18.85 14.35 -22.99
N GLU A 126 -20.02 13.71 -22.82
CA GLU A 126 -21.18 13.93 -23.70
C GLU A 126 -22.27 14.85 -23.13
N GLN A 127 -22.22 15.19 -21.84
CA GLN A 127 -23.18 16.11 -21.23
C GLN A 127 -22.50 16.88 -20.11
N ASP A 128 -22.39 18.19 -20.32
CA ASP A 128 -21.84 19.22 -19.45
C ASP A 128 -20.33 19.47 -19.59
N ASN A 129 -20.00 20.74 -19.90
CA ASN A 129 -18.65 21.30 -19.97
C ASN A 129 -17.95 21.37 -18.60
N ASP A 130 -18.29 20.46 -17.70
CA ASP A 130 -17.79 20.38 -16.35
C ASP A 130 -17.44 18.91 -16.09
N SER A 131 -16.15 18.60 -16.13
CA SER A 131 -15.57 17.39 -15.53
C SER A 131 -15.74 17.44 -14.00
N ALA A 132 -16.97 17.67 -13.52
CA ALA A 132 -17.38 18.28 -12.25
C ALA A 132 -16.94 17.52 -11.00
N GLY A 133 -16.38 16.33 -11.17
CA GLY A 133 -15.81 15.52 -10.10
C GLY A 133 -14.30 15.69 -9.91
N ARG A 134 -13.52 16.08 -10.92
CA ARG A 134 -12.05 16.11 -10.82
C ARG A 134 -11.61 17.34 -10.03
N GLN A 135 -10.92 17.12 -8.92
CA GLN A 135 -10.34 18.18 -8.09
C GLN A 135 -8.81 18.27 -8.19
N VAL A 136 -8.17 17.24 -8.76
CA VAL A 136 -6.73 17.18 -8.99
C VAL A 136 -6.50 16.97 -10.47
N SER A 137 -5.79 17.88 -11.15
CA SER A 137 -5.45 17.70 -12.56
C SER A 137 -4.34 16.66 -12.73
N PHE A 138 -4.31 15.99 -13.87
CA PHE A 138 -3.25 15.04 -14.19
C PHE A 138 -1.88 15.73 -14.17
N GLU A 139 -1.81 16.94 -14.70
CA GLU A 139 -0.59 17.75 -14.79
C GLU A 139 -0.05 18.13 -13.42
N GLU A 140 -0.91 18.52 -12.46
CA GLU A 140 -0.48 18.87 -11.10
C GLU A 140 0.18 17.67 -10.41
N ALA A 141 -0.48 16.51 -10.46
CA ALA A 141 0.01 15.31 -9.80
C ALA A 141 1.25 14.73 -10.51
N SER A 142 1.27 14.76 -11.85
CA SER A 142 2.39 14.32 -12.67
C SER A 142 3.63 15.20 -12.49
N ALA A 143 3.45 16.52 -12.41
CA ALA A 143 4.55 17.45 -12.13
C ALA A 143 5.15 17.19 -10.75
N TYR A 144 4.31 17.01 -9.72
CA TYR A 144 4.78 16.66 -8.38
C TYR A 144 5.52 15.32 -8.36
N ALA A 145 4.99 14.28 -9.02
CA ALA A 145 5.64 12.98 -9.08
C ALA A 145 7.00 13.06 -9.78
N SER A 146 7.09 13.82 -10.88
CA SER A 146 8.34 14.04 -11.60
C SER A 146 9.38 14.77 -10.76
N GLU A 147 8.97 15.82 -10.03
CA GLU A 147 9.84 16.57 -9.12
C GLU A 147 10.34 15.71 -7.97
N ALA A 148 9.48 14.85 -7.42
CA ALA A 148 9.81 13.97 -6.30
C ALA A 148 10.47 12.64 -6.72
N GLY A 149 10.66 12.38 -8.01
CA GLY A 149 11.27 11.16 -8.54
C GLY A 149 10.43 9.90 -8.33
N LEU A 150 9.10 10.02 -8.43
CA LEU A 150 8.13 8.95 -8.20
C LEU A 150 7.62 8.39 -9.53
N LEU A 151 7.18 7.13 -9.53
CA LEU A 151 6.31 6.63 -10.59
C LEU A 151 4.92 7.26 -10.44
N PHE A 152 4.22 7.55 -11.55
CA PHE A 152 2.90 8.16 -11.52
C PHE A 152 1.91 7.42 -12.40
N PHE A 153 0.73 7.15 -11.86
CA PHE A 153 -0.38 6.52 -12.57
C PHE A 153 -1.72 7.04 -12.10
N GLU A 154 -2.67 7.15 -13.02
CA GLU A 154 -4.09 7.23 -12.68
C GLU A 154 -4.75 5.88 -12.92
N THR A 155 -5.57 5.42 -11.98
CA THR A 155 -6.14 4.08 -11.94
C THR A 155 -7.62 4.14 -11.61
N SER A 156 -8.33 3.07 -11.98
CA SER A 156 -9.64 2.79 -11.41
C SER A 156 -9.72 1.35 -10.96
N ALA A 157 -9.90 1.16 -9.66
CA ALA A 157 -10.25 -0.15 -9.11
C ALA A 157 -11.59 -0.68 -9.67
N ARG A 158 -12.51 0.20 -10.09
CA ARG A 158 -13.83 -0.17 -10.61
C ARG A 158 -13.72 -0.76 -12.01
N THR A 159 -13.12 -0.05 -12.95
CA THR A 159 -12.97 -0.49 -14.36
C THR A 159 -11.74 -1.35 -14.59
N ALA A 160 -10.86 -1.47 -13.59
CA ALA A 160 -9.55 -2.11 -13.65
C ALA A 160 -8.52 -1.35 -14.52
N THR A 161 -8.80 -0.10 -14.91
CA THR A 161 -7.87 0.74 -15.69
C THR A 161 -6.55 0.94 -14.94
N ASN A 162 -5.43 0.68 -15.61
CA ASN A 162 -4.04 0.83 -15.14
C ASN A 162 -3.68 0.07 -13.84
N VAL A 163 -4.53 -0.84 -13.36
CA VAL A 163 -4.26 -1.57 -12.12
C VAL A 163 -3.03 -2.45 -12.29
N ASP A 164 -2.97 -3.28 -13.33
CA ASP A 164 -1.84 -4.17 -13.57
C ASP A 164 -0.55 -3.42 -13.95
N ASP A 165 -0.70 -2.29 -14.64
CA ASP A 165 0.41 -1.49 -15.13
C ASP A 165 1.22 -0.90 -13.96
N VAL A 166 0.55 -0.43 -12.91
CA VAL A 166 1.22 0.04 -11.67
C VAL A 166 2.13 -1.03 -11.10
N PHE A 167 1.62 -2.25 -10.90
CA PHE A 167 2.44 -3.33 -10.31
C PHE A 167 3.54 -3.79 -11.26
N THR A 168 3.25 -3.85 -12.56
CA THR A 168 4.22 -4.24 -13.58
C THR A 168 5.38 -3.25 -13.62
N GLU A 169 5.10 -1.94 -13.59
CA GLU A 169 6.14 -0.93 -13.63
C GLU A 169 6.96 -0.88 -12.35
N ILE A 170 6.31 -1.05 -11.19
CA ILE A 170 7.03 -1.21 -9.91
C ILE A 170 8.00 -2.41 -10.00
N ALA A 171 7.53 -3.56 -10.49
CA ALA A 171 8.36 -4.77 -10.62
C ALA A 171 9.59 -4.56 -11.53
N LYS A 172 9.47 -3.75 -12.59
CA LYS A 172 10.60 -3.41 -13.48
C LYS A 172 11.62 -2.50 -12.82
N ASN A 173 11.17 -1.54 -12.02
CA ASN A 173 12.02 -0.50 -11.44
C ASN A 173 12.78 -0.95 -10.17
N ILE A 174 12.48 -2.13 -9.63
CA ILE A 174 13.18 -2.65 -8.45
C ILE A 174 14.52 -3.26 -8.84
N PRO A 175 15.63 -2.84 -8.18
CA PRO A 175 16.95 -3.36 -8.51
C PRO A 175 17.03 -4.88 -8.36
N HIS A 176 17.68 -5.53 -9.33
CA HIS A 176 17.79 -6.98 -9.39
C HIS A 176 18.51 -7.59 -8.17
N ASP A 177 19.36 -6.82 -7.49
CA ASP A 177 20.08 -7.25 -6.30
C ASP A 177 19.15 -7.48 -5.10
N TYR A 178 18.07 -6.69 -4.99
CA TYR A 178 17.05 -6.88 -3.95
C TYR A 178 16.18 -8.10 -4.25
N LEU A 179 15.92 -8.35 -5.53
CA LEU A 179 15.25 -9.57 -5.96
C LEU A 179 16.11 -10.77 -5.55
N ALA A 180 17.41 -10.77 -5.86
CA ALA A 180 18.32 -11.88 -5.59
C ALA A 180 18.71 -12.08 -4.11
N ASN A 181 18.85 -11.02 -3.30
CA ASN A 181 19.36 -11.15 -1.93
C ASN A 181 18.37 -11.76 -0.92
N ASN A 182 17.07 -11.77 -1.21
CA ASN A 182 16.09 -12.42 -0.33
C ASN A 182 16.03 -13.96 -0.49
N ARG A 183 16.99 -14.54 -1.26
CA ARG A 183 17.20 -15.99 -1.43
C ARG A 183 17.56 -16.72 -0.13
N ASN A 184 18.11 -16.04 0.88
CA ASN A 184 18.69 -16.68 2.06
C ASN A 184 17.78 -16.80 3.30
N GLY A 185 16.55 -16.28 3.27
CA GLY A 185 15.60 -16.39 4.38
C GLY A 185 14.93 -17.76 4.54
N SER A 186 15.25 -18.76 3.69
CA SER A 186 14.59 -20.07 3.70
C SER A 186 15.53 -21.26 3.53
N ARG A 187 16.77 -21.16 4.02
CA ARG A 187 17.59 -22.32 4.35
C ARG A 187 17.82 -22.37 5.87
N VAL A 188 16.78 -22.76 6.60
CA VAL A 188 16.98 -23.38 7.91
C VAL A 188 17.39 -24.82 7.63
N THR A 189 18.70 -25.03 7.54
CA THR A 189 19.32 -26.34 7.77
C THR A 189 18.95 -26.82 9.16
N GLY A 190 18.54 -28.09 9.26
CA GLY A 190 18.10 -28.74 10.49
C GLY A 190 19.05 -28.47 11.67
N GLY A 191 18.47 -27.95 12.75
CA GLY A 191 19.12 -27.70 14.02
C GLY A 191 18.05 -27.57 15.09
N ASN A 192 18.03 -28.56 15.97
CA ASN A 192 17.15 -28.76 17.12
C ASN A 192 16.97 -27.48 17.97
N GLY A 193 15.74 -27.03 18.25
CA GLY A 193 15.50 -25.90 19.16
C GLY A 193 14.08 -25.32 19.17
N ASN A 194 13.25 -25.83 20.08
CA ASN A 194 12.07 -25.23 20.73
C ASN A 194 11.29 -24.11 20.01
N ASN A 195 10.05 -24.47 19.62
CA ASN A 195 8.99 -23.63 19.08
C ASN A 195 8.74 -22.34 19.90
N ALA A 196 8.87 -21.18 19.25
CA ALA A 196 8.23 -19.93 19.66
C ALA A 196 7.45 -19.36 18.47
N ARG A 197 6.19 -19.83 18.33
CA ARG A 197 5.18 -19.32 17.42
C ARG A 197 4.57 -18.09 18.10
N LEU A 198 4.86 -16.89 17.60
CA LEU A 198 4.29 -15.63 18.10
C LEU A 198 2.87 -15.46 17.56
N ASP A 199 1.90 -16.01 18.30
CA ASP A 199 0.48 -15.67 18.18
C ASP A 199 0.24 -14.28 18.81
N LEU A 200 0.18 -13.23 17.98
CA LEU A 200 -0.12 -11.86 18.41
C LEU A 200 -1.57 -11.45 18.06
N LEU A 201 -2.54 -12.24 18.54
CA LEU A 201 -3.96 -11.87 18.55
C LEU A 201 -4.66 -12.40 19.80
N ARG A 202 -4.21 -12.00 21.01
CA ARG A 202 -5.07 -12.15 22.21
C ARG A 202 -4.61 -11.32 23.41
N GLU A 203 -4.77 -10.00 23.39
CA GLU A 203 -4.92 -9.23 24.65
C GLU A 203 -5.89 -8.05 24.45
N ALA A 204 -7.18 -8.39 24.44
CA ALA A 204 -8.24 -7.46 24.85
C ALA A 204 -9.04 -8.16 25.93
N GLY A 205 -8.65 -7.98 27.19
CA GLY A 205 -9.42 -8.46 28.32
C GLY A 205 -8.59 -8.65 29.59
N ALA A 206 -8.89 -7.80 30.57
CA ALA A 206 -8.53 -7.88 31.99
C ALA A 206 -7.27 -7.12 32.42
N ASN A 207 -7.48 -5.89 32.90
CA ASN A 207 -6.67 -5.40 34.01
C ASN A 207 -7.54 -4.57 34.96
N GLY A 208 -7.37 -4.80 36.27
CA GLY A 208 -8.06 -4.04 37.30
C GLY A 208 -8.21 -4.72 38.67
N LYS A 209 -7.12 -5.25 39.25
CA LYS A 209 -7.00 -5.38 40.71
C LYS A 209 -5.91 -4.45 41.23
N SER A 210 -6.31 -3.46 42.02
CA SER A 210 -5.52 -2.79 43.07
C SER A 210 -6.42 -2.76 44.31
N ALA A 211 -6.00 -2.61 45.55
CA ALA A 211 -4.78 -2.85 46.32
C ALA A 211 -5.21 -2.58 47.79
N SER A 212 -4.33 -2.93 48.74
CA SER A 212 -4.26 -2.46 50.13
C SER A 212 -5.05 -3.20 51.22
N GLY A 213 -4.34 -3.47 52.32
CA GLY A 213 -4.86 -3.97 53.59
C GLY A 213 -3.76 -4.56 54.47
N CYS A 214 -3.09 -3.70 55.24
CA CYS A 214 -1.95 -3.98 56.14
C CYS A 214 -2.34 -4.73 57.43
N ALA A 215 -1.31 -5.21 58.14
CA ALA A 215 -1.19 -5.80 59.50
C ALA A 215 -2.26 -5.38 60.55
N CYS A 216 -2.65 -6.20 61.52
CA CYS A 216 -1.84 -6.93 62.53
C CYS A 216 -2.61 -8.16 63.05
#